data_AF-A0A7X6DRN5-F1
#
_entry.id   AF-A0A7X6DRN5-F1
#
_cell.length_a   1.000
_cell.length_b   1.000
_cell.length_c   1.000
_cell.angle_alpha   90.00
_cell.angle_beta   90.00
_cell.angle_gamma   90.00
#
_symmetry.space_group_name_H-M   'P 1'
#
loop_
_entity.id
_entity.type
_entity.pdbx_description
1 polymer ?
#
loop_
_entity_poly.entity_id
_entity_poly.type
_entity_poly.pdbx_seq_one_letter_code
_entity_poly.pdbx_strand_id
1 'polypeptide(L)'
;MPDGEENRPFGEVDRQKLIEVNDALRGLHKVLIGTVRSEYEREHGPIAGSGALLRLLMEDPFFSWLRPMSKAMVEMDELLEEAMPLEPIRIAGLRERIEGMIASPRYLNLLQSSPEVVMSHTALRKALGELR
;
A
#
# COMPACT_ATOMS: atom_id res chain seq x y z
N MET A 1 -24.16 -37.13 -10.83
CA MET A 1 -22.70 -37.06 -11.00
C MET A 1 -22.28 -35.64 -10.69
N PRO A 2 -21.68 -35.34 -9.53
CA PRO A 2 -20.90 -34.12 -9.37
C PRO A 2 -19.47 -34.35 -9.91
N ASP A 3 -18.68 -33.28 -9.94
CA ASP A 3 -17.25 -33.21 -10.28
C ASP A 3 -16.97 -32.75 -11.73
N GLY A 4 -17.22 -31.45 -11.93
CA GLY A 4 -16.63 -30.64 -12.99
C GLY A 4 -15.70 -29.55 -12.43
N GLU A 5 -15.12 -29.76 -11.24
CA GLU A 5 -14.06 -28.91 -10.69
C GLU A 5 -12.70 -29.27 -11.30
N GLU A 6 -12.49 -29.06 -12.60
CA GLU A 6 -11.13 -29.19 -13.14
C GLU A 6 -10.90 -28.42 -14.44
N ASN A 7 -10.99 -27.09 -14.38
CA ASN A 7 -10.17 -26.24 -15.25
C ASN A 7 -10.09 -24.79 -14.74
N ARG A 8 -9.52 -24.55 -13.55
CA ARG A 8 -8.97 -23.20 -13.30
C ARG A 8 -7.60 -23.16 -13.97
N PRO A 9 -7.39 -22.36 -15.03
CA PRO A 9 -6.06 -22.21 -15.58
C PRO A 9 -5.13 -21.71 -14.48
N PHE A 10 -3.97 -22.36 -14.35
CA PHE A 10 -2.91 -21.89 -13.45
C PHE A 10 -2.61 -20.41 -13.76
N GLY A 11 -2.84 -19.52 -12.79
CA GLY A 11 -2.31 -18.15 -12.83
C GLY A 11 -3.30 -17.01 -13.08
N GLU A 12 -4.62 -17.20 -12.95
CA GLU A 12 -5.51 -16.05 -12.82
C GLU A 12 -5.37 -15.44 -11.43
N VAL A 13 -4.72 -14.28 -11.35
CA VAL A 13 -4.72 -13.47 -10.13
C VAL A 13 -6.16 -13.04 -9.89
N ASP A 14 -6.73 -13.51 -8.79
CA ASP A 14 -8.11 -13.18 -8.44
C ASP A 14 -8.22 -11.67 -8.18
N ARG A 15 -9.10 -11.00 -8.93
CA ARG A 15 -9.42 -9.56 -8.77
C ARG A 15 -9.68 -9.23 -7.30
N GLN A 16 -10.30 -10.14 -6.57
CA GLN A 16 -10.57 -9.97 -5.15
C GLN A 16 -9.28 -9.80 -4.31
N LYS A 17 -8.22 -10.53 -4.63
CA LYS A 17 -6.92 -10.40 -3.94
C LYS A 17 -6.26 -9.05 -4.21
N LEU A 18 -6.41 -8.52 -5.42
CA LEU A 18 -5.92 -7.18 -5.75
C LEU A 18 -6.68 -6.09 -5.00
N ILE A 19 -8.00 -6.25 -4.86
CA ILE A 19 -8.82 -5.37 -4.02
C ILE A 19 -8.33 -5.39 -2.57
N GLU A 20 -8.10 -6.59 -2.01
CA GLU A 20 -7.62 -6.74 -0.63
C GLU A 20 -6.24 -6.09 -0.40
N VAL A 21 -5.32 -6.22 -1.36
CA VAL A 21 -4.03 -5.55 -1.28
C VAL A 21 -4.20 -4.03 -1.39
N ASN A 22 -5.08 -3.53 -2.26
CA ASN A 22 -5.31 -2.08 -2.43
C ASN A 22 -5.91 -1.47 -1.16
N ASP A 23 -6.91 -2.13 -0.57
CA ASP A 23 -7.53 -1.72 0.69
C ASP A 23 -6.52 -1.72 1.84
N ALA A 24 -5.70 -2.76 1.95
CA ALA A 24 -4.65 -2.84 2.96
C ALA A 24 -3.57 -1.75 2.75
N LEU A 25 -3.19 -1.47 1.51
CA LEU A 25 -2.22 -0.42 1.16
C LEU A 25 -2.77 0.97 1.51
N ARG A 26 -4.04 1.25 1.19
CA ARG A 26 -4.75 2.48 1.57
C ARG A 26 -4.81 2.65 3.09
N GLY A 27 -5.12 1.58 3.81
CA GLY A 27 -5.14 1.56 5.27
C GLY A 27 -3.78 1.93 5.86
N LEU A 28 -2.72 1.26 5.39
CA LEU A 28 -1.35 1.54 5.82
C LEU A 28 -0.95 2.99 5.51
N HIS A 29 -1.19 3.47 4.28
CA HIS A 29 -0.85 4.83 3.87
C HIS A 29 -1.51 5.89 4.76
N LYS A 30 -2.78 5.71 5.12
CA LYS A 30 -3.51 6.60 6.02
C LYS A 30 -2.86 6.66 7.41
N VAL A 31 -2.47 5.50 7.96
CA VAL A 31 -1.80 5.43 9.26
C VAL A 31 -0.44 6.12 9.20
N LEU A 32 0.36 5.86 8.15
CA LEU A 32 1.64 6.52 7.95
C LEU A 32 1.52 8.04 7.87
N ILE A 33 0.54 8.57 7.13
CA ILE A 33 0.29 10.02 7.10
C ILE A 33 0.05 10.56 8.51
N GLY A 34 -0.79 9.89 9.31
CA GLY A 34 -1.07 10.30 10.69
C GLY A 34 0.16 10.30 11.59
N THR A 35 0.97 9.24 11.52
CA THR A 35 2.19 9.10 12.30
C THR A 35 3.23 10.17 11.91
N VAL A 36 3.50 10.29 10.60
CA VAL A 36 4.50 11.24 10.06
C VAL A 36 4.06 12.68 10.26
N ARG A 37 2.76 12.97 10.14
CA ARG A 37 2.20 14.28 10.51
C ARG A 37 2.51 14.61 11.96
N SER A 38 2.32 13.65 12.87
CA SER A 38 2.54 13.88 14.30
C SER A 38 4.02 14.14 14.61
N GLU A 39 4.93 13.45 13.92
CA GLU A 39 6.37 13.74 13.97
C GLU A 39 6.69 15.15 13.48
N TYR A 40 6.14 15.53 12.32
CA TYR A 40 6.36 16.86 11.74
C TYR A 40 5.86 17.98 12.66
N GLU A 41 4.64 17.83 13.20
CA GLU A 41 4.00 18.83 14.07
C GLU A 41 4.75 19.03 15.39
N ARG A 42 5.45 18.01 15.89
CA ARG A 42 6.31 18.14 17.09
C ARG A 42 7.51 19.06 16.87
N GLU A 43 8.04 19.12 15.65
CA GLU A 43 9.21 19.91 15.30
C GLU A 43 8.85 21.28 14.73
N HIS A 44 7.73 21.38 13.99
CA HIS A 44 7.37 22.58 13.21
C HIS A 44 6.10 23.28 13.71
N GLY A 45 5.41 22.70 14.70
CA GLY A 45 4.10 23.17 15.14
C GLY A 45 2.93 22.61 14.30
N PRO A 46 1.69 22.93 14.69
CA PRO A 46 0.50 22.33 14.10
C PRO A 46 0.32 22.70 12.61
N ILE A 47 -0.07 21.71 11.79
CA ILE A 47 -0.37 21.95 10.37
C ILE A 47 -1.76 22.58 10.24
N ALA A 48 -1.86 23.65 9.43
CA ALA A 48 -3.06 24.43 9.22
C ALA A 48 -4.12 23.72 8.34
N GLY A 49 -4.68 22.62 8.83
CA GLY A 49 -5.77 21.88 8.21
C GLY A 49 -5.35 20.95 7.05
N SER A 50 -6.35 20.33 6.43
CA SER A 50 -6.15 19.28 5.41
C SER A 50 -5.50 19.79 4.13
N GLY A 51 -5.83 21.00 3.68
CA GLY A 51 -5.21 21.60 2.49
C GLY A 51 -3.72 21.88 2.66
N ALA A 52 -3.29 22.31 3.85
CA ALA A 52 -1.87 22.50 4.16
C ALA A 52 -1.13 21.16 4.22
N LEU A 53 -1.72 20.15 4.87
CA LEU A 53 -1.16 18.80 4.89
C LEU A 53 -1.00 18.21 3.48
N LEU A 54 -1.99 18.41 2.60
CA LEU A 54 -1.92 17.93 1.22
C LEU A 54 -0.75 18.58 0.47
N ARG A 55 -0.57 19.90 0.59
CA ARG A 55 0.60 20.58 -0.01
C ARG A 55 1.92 20.01 0.51
N LEU A 56 2.04 19.77 1.82
CA LEU A 56 3.24 19.17 2.40
C LEU A 56 3.50 17.76 1.84
N LEU A 57 2.48 16.92 1.73
CA LEU A 57 2.61 15.58 1.13
C LEU A 57 3.12 15.64 -0.31
N MET A 58 2.69 16.65 -1.08
CA MET A 58 3.06 16.83 -2.48
C MET A 58 4.44 17.49 -2.68
N GLU A 59 4.82 18.43 -1.82
CA GLU A 59 5.93 19.35 -2.08
C GLU A 59 7.09 19.17 -1.10
N ASP A 60 6.81 18.92 0.18
CA ASP A 60 7.82 18.94 1.25
C ASP A 60 8.72 17.67 1.25
N PRO A 61 10.05 17.82 1.31
CA PRO A 61 10.99 16.70 1.38
C PRO A 61 10.76 15.74 2.56
N PHE A 62 10.27 16.22 3.70
CA PHE A 62 9.97 15.40 4.87
C PHE A 62 8.95 14.30 4.57
N PHE A 63 7.99 14.58 3.70
CA PHE A 63 6.93 13.66 3.29
C PHE A 63 7.21 12.93 1.97
N SER A 64 8.27 13.32 1.24
CA SER A 64 8.57 12.82 -0.10
C SER A 64 8.66 11.30 -0.22
N TRP A 65 9.09 10.62 0.84
CA TRP A 65 9.24 9.18 0.89
C TRP A 65 7.90 8.41 0.93
N LEU A 66 6.77 9.08 1.20
CA LEU A 66 5.43 8.48 1.13
C LEU A 66 4.85 8.49 -0.30
N ARG A 67 5.35 9.37 -1.19
CA ARG A 67 4.82 9.55 -2.55
C ARG A 67 4.85 8.27 -3.40
N PRO A 68 5.89 7.41 -3.33
CA PRO A 68 5.86 6.14 -4.03
C PRO A 68 4.66 5.26 -3.67
N MET A 69 4.18 5.33 -2.43
CA MET A 69 3.01 4.56 -1.97
C MET A 69 1.72 5.05 -2.62
N SER A 70 1.53 6.37 -2.70
CA SER A 70 0.41 6.96 -3.45
C SER A 70 0.44 6.58 -4.92
N LYS A 71 1.62 6.54 -5.54
CA LYS A 71 1.76 6.09 -6.93
C LYS A 71 1.39 4.62 -7.11
N ALA A 72 1.82 3.77 -6.18
CA ALA A 72 1.44 2.36 -6.20
C ALA A 72 -0.08 2.18 -6.05
N MET A 73 -0.74 2.96 -5.20
CA MET A 73 -2.20 2.93 -5.09
C MET A 73 -2.91 3.31 -6.39
N VAL A 74 -2.43 4.33 -7.11
CA VAL A 74 -2.98 4.70 -8.42
C VAL A 74 -2.79 3.56 -9.43
N GLU A 75 -1.60 2.96 -9.47
CA GLU A 75 -1.34 1.80 -10.35
C GLU A 75 -2.24 0.60 -9.99
N MET A 76 -2.53 0.40 -8.70
CA MET A 76 -3.49 -0.64 -8.28
C MET A 76 -4.91 -0.34 -8.76
N ASP A 77 -5.33 0.92 -8.72
CA ASP A 77 -6.64 1.33 -9.24
C ASP A 77 -6.74 1.08 -10.74
N GLU A 78 -5.71 1.46 -11.50
CA GLU A 78 -5.63 1.22 -12.94
C GLU A 78 -5.70 -0.29 -13.26
N LEU A 79 -4.92 -1.12 -12.54
CA LEU A 79 -4.96 -2.58 -12.68
C LEU A 79 -6.33 -3.18 -12.34
N LEU A 80 -7.03 -2.59 -11.37
CA LEU A 80 -8.38 -3.00 -10.99
C LEU A 80 -9.44 -2.55 -11.99
N GLU A 81 -9.13 -1.71 -12.97
CA GLU A 81 -10.04 -1.35 -14.06
C GLU A 81 -9.79 -2.17 -15.33
N GLU A 82 -8.61 -2.80 -15.46
CA GLU A 82 -8.24 -3.66 -16.59
C GLU A 82 -9.09 -4.96 -16.67
N ALA A 83 -9.24 -5.51 -17.88
CA ALA A 83 -9.91 -6.79 -18.10
C ALA A 83 -9.01 -7.96 -17.68
N MET A 84 -9.60 -9.01 -17.09
CA MET A 84 -8.86 -10.20 -16.66
C MET A 84 -8.67 -11.20 -17.81
N PRO A 85 -7.62 -12.03 -17.79
CA PRO A 85 -6.58 -12.13 -16.76
C PRO A 85 -5.50 -11.04 -16.89
N LEU A 86 -4.97 -10.60 -15.74
CA LEU A 86 -3.80 -9.72 -15.72
C LEU A 86 -2.51 -10.51 -15.96
N GLU A 87 -1.54 -9.88 -16.61
CA GLU A 87 -0.22 -10.50 -16.84
C GLU A 87 0.52 -10.75 -15.51
N PRO A 88 1.00 -11.98 -15.24
CA PRO A 88 1.68 -12.29 -13.98
C PRO A 88 2.89 -11.39 -13.67
N ILE A 89 3.61 -10.93 -14.70
CA ILE A 89 4.77 -10.05 -14.56
C ILE A 89 4.39 -8.67 -13.98
N ARG A 90 3.21 -8.15 -14.33
CA ARG A 90 2.70 -6.87 -13.80
C ARG A 90 2.42 -6.99 -12.30
N ILE A 91 1.80 -8.09 -11.90
CA ILE A 91 1.48 -8.38 -10.50
C ILE A 91 2.75 -8.60 -9.68
N ALA A 92 3.71 -9.36 -10.19
CA ALA A 92 5.00 -9.55 -9.55
C ALA A 92 5.76 -8.22 -9.36
N GLY A 93 5.78 -7.37 -10.39
CA GLY A 93 6.43 -6.06 -10.32
C GLY A 93 5.78 -5.12 -9.31
N LEU A 94 4.44 -5.12 -9.22
CA LEU A 94 3.71 -4.36 -8.20
C LEU A 94 4.06 -4.85 -6.79
N ARG A 95 4.04 -6.17 -6.58
CA ARG A 95 4.37 -6.81 -5.30
C ARG A 95 5.78 -6.42 -4.85
N GLU A 96 6.77 -6.52 -5.74
CA GLU A 96 8.16 -6.14 -5.45
C GLU A 96 8.29 -4.66 -5.06
N ARG A 97 7.61 -3.75 -5.77
CA ARG A 97 7.60 -2.33 -5.41
C ARG A 97 7.00 -2.09 -4.03
N ILE A 98 5.87 -2.73 -3.71
CA ILE A 98 5.24 -2.60 -2.39
C ILE A 98 6.18 -3.13 -1.30
N GLU A 99 6.78 -4.30 -1.51
CA GLU A 99 7.75 -4.90 -0.57
C GLU A 99 8.98 -3.99 -0.36
N GLY A 100 9.50 -3.35 -1.40
CA GLY A 100 10.60 -2.40 -1.30
C GLY A 100 10.25 -1.16 -0.46
N MET A 101 9.04 -0.63 -0.59
CA MET A 101 8.59 0.54 0.21
C MET A 101 8.54 0.21 1.71
N ILE A 102 8.00 -0.97 2.06
CA ILE A 102 7.85 -1.44 3.45
C ILE A 102 9.14 -2.08 4.01
N ALA A 103 10.24 -2.00 3.29
CA ALA A 103 11.57 -2.40 3.73
C ALA A 103 12.52 -1.20 3.90
N SER A 104 12.08 0.02 3.58
CA SER A 104 12.91 1.22 3.72
C SER A 104 13.29 1.49 5.18
N PRO A 105 14.50 2.03 5.47
CA PRO A 105 14.91 2.32 6.85
C PRO A 105 13.94 3.22 7.60
N ARG A 106 13.36 4.23 6.92
CA ARG A 106 12.36 5.12 7.51
C ARG A 106 11.08 4.39 7.89
N TYR A 107 10.61 3.49 7.04
CA TYR A 107 9.45 2.64 7.35
C TYR A 107 9.73 1.72 8.55
N LEU A 108 10.90 1.07 8.59
CA LEU A 108 11.27 0.17 9.68
C LEU A 108 11.36 0.89 11.03
N ASN A 109 11.83 2.14 11.06
CA ASN A 109 11.82 2.95 12.29
C ASN A 109 10.39 3.19 12.80
N LEU A 110 9.44 3.51 11.90
CA LEU A 110 8.03 3.70 12.29
C LEU A 110 7.38 2.39 12.76
N LEU A 111 7.77 1.27 12.18
CA LEU A 111 7.31 -0.05 12.61
C LEU A 111 7.74 -0.36 14.05
N GLN A 112 8.88 0.16 14.49
CA GLN A 112 9.37 0.01 15.87
C GLN A 112 8.70 0.97 16.86
N SER A 113 8.16 2.10 16.40
CA SER A 113 7.68 3.19 17.27
C SER A 113 6.16 3.38 17.29
N SER A 114 5.41 2.78 16.35
CA SER A 114 3.94 2.93 16.27
C SER A 114 3.22 1.57 16.19
N PRO A 115 2.45 1.19 17.23
CA PRO A 115 1.60 0.00 17.19
C PRO A 115 0.59 0.02 16.05
N GLU A 116 0.02 1.18 15.70
CA GLU A 116 -0.92 1.30 14.57
C GLU A 116 -0.27 0.95 13.23
N VAL A 117 1.00 1.34 13.05
CA VAL A 117 1.79 0.98 11.87
C VAL A 117 2.04 -0.52 11.83
N VAL A 118 2.33 -1.16 12.97
CA VAL A 118 2.48 -2.63 13.06
C VAL A 118 1.21 -3.35 12.64
N MET A 119 0.05 -2.95 13.17
CA MET A 119 -1.23 -3.59 12.85
C MET A 119 -1.56 -3.48 11.34
N SER A 120 -1.34 -2.30 10.76
CA SER A 120 -1.57 -2.07 9.33
C SER A 120 -0.54 -2.78 8.45
N HIS A 121 0.71 -2.89 8.92
CA HIS A 121 1.75 -3.68 8.26
C HIS A 121 1.36 -5.16 8.17
N THR A 122 0.86 -5.74 9.27
CA THR A 122 0.43 -7.14 9.30
C THR A 122 -0.73 -7.39 8.34
N ALA A 123 -1.70 -6.47 8.26
CA ALA A 123 -2.79 -6.57 7.29
C ALA A 123 -2.27 -6.58 5.83
N LEU A 124 -1.35 -5.67 5.49
CA LEU A 124 -0.75 -5.64 4.15
C LEU A 124 0.07 -6.89 3.86
N ARG A 125 0.88 -7.37 4.81
CA ARG A 125 1.67 -8.60 4.66
C ARG A 125 0.79 -9.82 4.40
N LYS A 126 -0.35 -9.92 5.08
CA LYS A 126 -1.32 -11.00 4.86
C LYS A 126 -1.85 -10.96 3.42
N ALA A 127 -2.36 -9.81 2.98
CA ALA A 127 -2.90 -9.66 1.63
C ALA A 127 -1.85 -9.95 0.52
N LEU A 128 -0.62 -9.49 0.70
CA LEU A 128 0.49 -9.79 -0.23
C LEU A 128 0.91 -11.27 -0.24
N GLY A 129 0.62 -12.03 0.81
CA GLY A 129 0.87 -13.48 0.88
C GLY A 129 -0.20 -14.33 0.19
N GLU A 130 -1.40 -13.76 0.03
CA GLU A 130 -2.55 -14.36 -0.66
C GLU A 130 -2.51 -14.07 -2.18
N LEU A 131 -1.86 -12.97 -2.57
CA LEU A 131 -1.48 -12.63 -3.94
C LEU A 131 -0.32 -13.51 -4.43
N ARG A 132 -0.65 -14.70 -4.97
CA ARG A 132 0.28 -15.70 -5.53
C ARG A 132 -0.02 -15.95 -7.00
#